data_AF-A0A0F4YIB1-F1
#
_entry.id   AF-A0A0F4YIB1-F1
#
_cell.length_a   1.000
_cell.length_b   1.000
_cell.length_c   1.000
_cell.angle_alpha   90.00
_cell.angle_beta   90.00
_cell.angle_gamma   90.00
#
_symmetry.space_group_name_H-M   'P 1'
#
loop_
_entity.id
_entity.type
_entity.pdbx_description
1 polymer ?
#
loop_
_entity_poly.entity_id
_entity_poly.type
_entity_poly.pdbx_seq_one_letter_code
_entity_poly.pdbx_strand_id
1 'polypeptide(L)'
;ALYFNVINHRATNTTERRIFLHPTTSFFQRVILSPPLSKMPLSQENRIQMAIAAYKNQKVKSILKAAEIFGVPEATLRARLKGRQPRAETRANGHRLKAIEEETLIQRLLEADKRGFPIRPEFLRSMAQILLRERLQ
;
A
#
# COMPACT_ATOMS: atom_id res chain seq x y z
N ALA A 1 20.53 -46.31 -49.94
CA ALA A 1 20.28 -46.44 -48.48
C ALA A 1 18.81 -46.08 -48.26
N LEU A 2 17.88 -47.03 -47.99
CA LEU A 2 17.57 -47.62 -46.66
C LEU A 2 17.23 -46.49 -45.64
N TYR A 3 16.07 -46.36 -44.97
CA TYR A 3 15.08 -47.32 -44.47
C TYR A 3 13.76 -46.57 -44.05
N PHE A 4 12.60 -47.21 -44.27
CA PHE A 4 11.30 -47.21 -43.55
C PHE A 4 10.60 -45.98 -42.89
N ASN A 5 9.27 -45.96 -43.13
CA ASN A 5 8.15 -45.27 -42.47
C ASN A 5 8.07 -45.39 -40.93
N VAL A 6 7.34 -44.47 -40.26
CA VAL A 6 6.15 -44.73 -39.40
C VAL A 6 5.50 -43.40 -38.94
N ILE A 7 4.16 -43.33 -39.03
CA ILE A 7 3.27 -42.29 -38.45
C ILE A 7 2.85 -42.72 -37.04
N ASN A 8 2.73 -41.79 -36.05
CA ASN A 8 1.65 -41.77 -35.04
C ASN A 8 1.62 -40.49 -34.14
N HIS A 9 0.53 -39.73 -34.30
CA HIS A 9 -0.36 -39.00 -33.36
C HIS A 9 0.05 -38.26 -32.05
N ARG A 10 -0.39 -36.96 -31.99
CA ARG A 10 -1.12 -36.14 -30.95
C ARG A 10 -0.49 -35.99 -29.53
N ALA A 11 -0.64 -34.89 -28.76
CA ALA A 11 -1.72 -33.89 -28.57
C ALA A 11 -1.18 -32.57 -27.88
N THR A 12 -1.59 -31.34 -28.29
CA THR A 12 -2.50 -30.37 -27.60
C THR A 12 -2.00 -29.78 -26.25
N ASN A 13 -1.96 -28.47 -25.94
CA ASN A 13 -2.93 -27.39 -26.15
C ASN A 13 -2.30 -25.99 -25.97
N THR A 14 -2.49 -25.12 -26.97
CA THR A 14 -2.58 -23.67 -26.80
C THR A 14 -3.82 -23.36 -25.98
N THR A 15 -3.66 -22.77 -24.79
CA THR A 15 -4.79 -22.28 -23.98
C THR A 15 -4.90 -20.77 -24.18
N GLU A 16 -5.25 -20.36 -25.40
CA GLU A 16 -5.98 -19.11 -25.58
C GLU A 16 -7.36 -19.33 -24.95
N ARG A 17 -7.57 -18.78 -23.75
CA ARG A 17 -8.92 -18.68 -23.20
C ARG A 17 -9.70 -17.68 -24.05
N ARG A 18 -10.36 -18.21 -25.08
CA ARG A 18 -11.53 -17.59 -25.72
C ARG A 18 -12.55 -17.33 -24.62
N ILE A 19 -12.69 -16.07 -24.24
CA ILE A 19 -13.76 -15.64 -23.33
C ILE A 19 -15.01 -15.49 -24.19
N PHE A 20 -15.94 -16.42 -24.00
CA PHE A 20 -17.28 -16.37 -24.56
C PHE A 20 -17.94 -15.03 -24.20
N LEU A 21 -18.23 -14.23 -25.22
CA LEU A 21 -19.08 -13.04 -25.14
C LEU A 21 -20.50 -13.46 -24.77
N HIS A 22 -21.05 -12.90 -23.68
CA HIS A 22 -22.49 -12.82 -23.48
C HIS A 22 -22.90 -11.34 -23.39
N PRO A 23 -23.99 -10.91 -24.07
CA PRO A 23 -24.31 -9.51 -24.24
C PRO A 23 -25.31 -9.03 -23.18
N THR A 24 -24.89 -8.15 -22.28
CA THR A 24 -25.78 -7.15 -21.65
C THR A 24 -25.01 -5.85 -21.43
N THR A 25 -24.90 -5.08 -22.50
CA THR A 25 -24.63 -3.63 -22.51
C THR A 25 -25.63 -2.92 -21.60
N SER A 26 -25.20 -2.17 -20.56
CA SER A 26 -25.52 -0.72 -20.57
C SER A 26 -24.72 0.17 -19.59
N PHE A 27 -23.78 -0.31 -18.77
CA PHE A 27 -22.98 0.60 -17.91
C PHE A 27 -21.48 0.28 -17.82
N PHE A 28 -21.09 -0.97 -18.03
CA PHE A 28 -19.69 -1.40 -17.98
C PHE A 28 -18.82 -0.79 -19.09
N GLN A 29 -19.41 -0.43 -20.23
CA GLN A 29 -18.69 0.19 -21.35
C GLN A 29 -18.02 1.53 -20.96
N ARG A 30 -18.62 2.32 -20.05
CA ARG A 30 -18.08 3.63 -19.64
C ARG A 30 -16.88 3.55 -18.71
N VAL A 31 -16.65 2.40 -18.06
CA VAL A 31 -15.46 2.17 -17.22
C VAL A 31 -14.38 1.40 -17.98
N ILE A 32 -14.79 0.51 -18.89
CA ILE A 32 -13.90 -0.43 -19.60
C ILE A 32 -13.09 0.23 -20.73
N LEU A 33 -13.53 1.35 -21.30
CA LEU A 33 -12.75 2.10 -22.30
C LEU A 33 -11.81 3.15 -21.68
N SER A 34 -11.36 2.92 -20.45
CA SER A 34 -10.29 3.73 -19.85
C SER A 34 -8.97 3.00 -20.11
N PRO A 35 -7.92 3.66 -20.62
CA PRO A 35 -6.58 3.07 -20.56
C PRO A 35 -6.29 2.67 -19.10
N PRO A 36 -5.50 1.61 -18.84
CA PRO A 36 -5.24 1.17 -17.47
C PRO A 36 -4.85 2.39 -16.63
N LEU A 37 -5.57 2.64 -15.53
CA LEU A 37 -5.39 3.84 -14.67
C LEU A 37 -3.96 3.98 -14.13
N SER A 38 -3.12 2.97 -14.36
CA SER A 38 -1.65 3.06 -14.38
C SER A 38 -1.07 4.34 -15.01
N LYS A 39 -1.77 4.98 -15.96
CA LYS A 39 -1.31 6.20 -16.66
C LYS A 39 -1.94 7.51 -16.14
N MET A 40 -2.86 7.47 -15.18
CA MET A 40 -3.39 8.71 -14.60
C MET A 40 -2.34 9.35 -13.68
N PRO A 41 -2.20 10.69 -13.65
CA PRO A 41 -1.28 11.41 -12.75
C PRO A 41 -1.82 11.43 -11.32
N LEU A 42 -2.19 10.27 -10.78
CA LEU A 42 -2.64 10.07 -9.42
C LEU A 42 -1.52 9.41 -8.63
N SER A 43 -1.35 9.81 -7.37
CA SER A 43 -0.44 9.13 -6.46
C SER A 43 -0.79 7.64 -6.36
N GLN A 44 0.21 6.80 -6.06
CA GLN A 44 -0.02 5.37 -5.85
C GLN A 44 -1.08 5.12 -4.77
N GLU A 45 -1.07 5.95 -3.71
CA GLU A 45 -2.05 5.88 -2.63
C GLU A 45 -3.48 6.12 -3.12
N ASN A 46 -3.69 7.16 -3.94
CA ASN A 46 -5.01 7.47 -4.46
C ASN A 46 -5.58 6.31 -5.28
N ARG A 47 -4.76 5.64 -6.10
CA ARG A 47 -5.18 4.45 -6.85
C ARG A 47 -5.57 3.29 -5.95
N ILE A 48 -4.85 3.08 -4.85
CA ILE A 48 -5.18 2.05 -3.84
C ILE A 48 -6.53 2.39 -3.20
N GLN A 49 -6.77 3.64 -2.81
CA GLN A 49 -8.04 4.06 -2.21
C GLN A 49 -9.22 3.89 -3.17
N MET A 50 -9.04 4.22 -4.45
CA MET A 50 -10.06 3.97 -5.48
C MET A 50 -10.37 2.47 -5.63
N ALA A 51 -9.34 1.61 -5.62
CA ALA A 51 -9.53 0.17 -5.68
C ALA A 51 -10.27 -0.38 -4.46
N ILE A 52 -9.96 0.12 -3.25
CA ILE A 52 -10.68 -0.22 -2.03
C ILE A 52 -12.14 0.19 -2.13
N ALA A 53 -12.42 1.43 -2.57
CA ALA A 53 -13.77 1.93 -2.72
C ALA A 53 -14.57 1.10 -3.75
N ALA A 54 -13.96 0.75 -4.88
CA ALA A 54 -14.61 -0.08 -5.91
C ALA A 54 -14.94 -1.49 -5.39
N TYR A 55 -14.05 -2.09 -4.60
CA TYR A 55 -14.26 -3.40 -3.99
C TYR A 55 -15.34 -3.35 -2.88
N LYS A 56 -15.23 -2.41 -1.93
CA LYS A 56 -16.16 -2.28 -0.80
C LYS A 56 -17.59 -1.94 -1.25
N ASN A 57 -17.72 -1.09 -2.26
CA ASN A 57 -19.02 -0.73 -2.84
C ASN A 57 -19.56 -1.79 -3.81
N GLN A 58 -18.97 -3.00 -3.85
CA GLN A 58 -19.36 -4.13 -4.68
C GLN A 58 -19.41 -3.83 -6.20
N LYS A 59 -18.80 -2.72 -6.65
CA LYS A 59 -18.64 -2.40 -8.08
C LYS A 59 -17.71 -3.39 -8.76
N VAL A 60 -16.76 -3.95 -8.01
CA VAL A 60 -15.88 -5.03 -8.44
C VAL A 60 -15.88 -6.12 -7.37
N LYS A 61 -16.27 -7.34 -7.74
CA LYS A 61 -16.43 -8.47 -6.81
C LYS A 61 -15.11 -9.13 -6.38
N SER A 62 -14.02 -8.90 -7.12
CA SER A 62 -12.72 -9.54 -6.89
C SER A 62 -11.64 -8.51 -6.57
N ILE A 63 -10.86 -8.78 -5.52
CA ILE A 63 -9.70 -7.95 -5.14
C ILE A 63 -8.67 -7.91 -6.27
N LEU A 64 -8.39 -9.07 -6.89
CA LEU A 64 -7.49 -9.15 -8.03
C LEU A 64 -7.99 -8.27 -9.18
N LYS A 65 -9.29 -8.32 -9.48
CA LYS A 65 -9.84 -7.53 -10.58
C LYS A 65 -9.80 -6.04 -10.30
N ALA A 66 -10.04 -5.63 -9.05
CA ALA A 66 -9.90 -4.24 -8.63
C ALA A 66 -8.44 -3.79 -8.76
N ALA A 67 -7.49 -4.61 -8.32
CA ALA A 67 -6.06 -4.31 -8.42
C ALA A 67 -5.62 -4.08 -9.88
N GLU A 68 -6.08 -4.93 -10.80
CA GLU A 68 -5.83 -4.78 -12.25
C GLU A 68 -6.42 -3.47 -12.81
N ILE A 69 -7.70 -3.18 -12.53
CA ILE A 69 -8.40 -2.00 -13.06
C ILE A 69 -7.67 -0.71 -12.64
N PHE A 70 -7.23 -0.64 -11.39
CA PHE A 70 -6.58 0.55 -10.82
C PHE A 70 -5.05 0.53 -10.92
N GLY A 71 -4.44 -0.50 -11.52
CA GLY A 71 -2.99 -0.60 -11.71
C GLY A 71 -2.21 -0.57 -10.39
N VAL A 72 -2.68 -1.32 -9.39
CA VAL A 72 -2.02 -1.47 -8.08
C VAL A 72 -1.66 -2.94 -7.84
N PRO A 73 -0.55 -3.25 -7.14
CA PRO A 73 -0.25 -4.64 -6.79
C PRO A 73 -1.33 -5.24 -5.89
N GLU A 74 -1.79 -6.44 -6.21
CA GLU A 74 -2.84 -7.13 -5.44
C GLU A 74 -2.44 -7.31 -3.97
N ALA A 75 -1.18 -7.71 -3.70
CA ALA A 75 -0.66 -7.88 -2.35
C ALA A 75 -0.77 -6.58 -1.52
N THR A 76 -0.48 -5.43 -2.14
CA THR A 76 -0.62 -4.12 -1.51
C THR A 76 -2.09 -3.81 -1.22
N LEU A 77 -2.99 -4.07 -2.16
CA LEU A 77 -4.42 -3.85 -1.97
C LEU A 77 -4.99 -4.75 -0.86
N ARG A 78 -4.62 -6.03 -0.81
CA ARG A 78 -4.99 -6.95 0.27
C ARG A 78 -4.49 -6.48 1.63
N ALA A 79 -3.22 -6.07 1.73
CA ALA A 79 -2.66 -5.52 2.96
C ALA A 79 -3.43 -4.27 3.42
N ARG A 80 -3.87 -3.45 2.47
CA ARG A 80 -4.64 -2.24 2.76
C ARG A 80 -6.06 -2.52 3.23
N LEU A 81 -6.73 -3.48 2.60
CA LEU A 81 -8.05 -3.96 3.06
C LEU A 81 -7.99 -4.57 4.46
N LYS A 82 -6.85 -5.14 4.86
CA LYS A 82 -6.58 -5.63 6.22
C LYS A 82 -6.28 -4.52 7.24
N GLY A 83 -6.28 -3.26 6.83
CA GLY A 83 -6.10 -2.11 7.73
C GLY A 83 -4.65 -1.61 7.86
N ARG A 84 -3.72 -2.04 6.99
CA ARG A 84 -2.40 -1.42 6.93
C ARG A 84 -2.56 0.06 6.55
N GLN A 85 -1.91 0.97 7.27
CA GLN A 85 -2.01 2.41 6.97
C GLN A 85 -1.01 2.82 5.87
N PRO A 86 -1.25 3.93 5.14
CA PRO A 86 -0.30 4.48 4.19
C PRO A 86 1.00 4.89 4.88
N ARG A 87 2.12 4.82 4.15
CA ARG A 87 3.42 5.16 4.71
C ARG A 87 3.45 6.59 5.28
N ALA A 88 2.77 7.52 4.61
CA ALA A 88 2.68 8.92 5.03
C ALA A 88 2.00 9.12 6.39
N GLU A 89 1.07 8.23 6.77
CA GLU A 89 0.36 8.31 8.06
C GLU A 89 1.04 7.44 9.14
N THR A 90 1.92 6.52 8.73
CA THR A 90 2.66 5.68 9.68
C THR A 90 3.94 6.36 10.11
N ARG A 91 4.16 6.40 11.42
CA ARG A 91 5.45 6.77 12.00
C ARG A 91 6.55 5.83 11.51
N ALA A 92 7.75 6.37 11.30
CA ALA A 92 8.91 5.57 10.92
C ALA A 92 9.27 4.59 12.05
N ASN A 93 10.04 3.55 11.72
CA ASN A 93 10.58 2.65 12.74
C ASN A 93 11.85 3.27 13.33
N GLY A 94 12.25 2.84 14.53
CA GLY A 94 13.53 3.23 15.14
C GLY A 94 13.45 4.42 16.11
N HIS A 95 12.27 4.96 16.40
CA HIS A 95 12.12 5.92 17.49
C HIS A 95 12.26 5.23 18.85
N ARG A 96 13.15 5.74 19.70
CA ARG A 96 13.31 5.25 21.08
C ARG A 96 12.26 5.85 22.02
N LEU A 97 11.89 7.11 21.77
CA LEU A 97 10.85 7.82 22.48
C LEU A 97 9.48 7.60 21.83
N LYS A 98 8.44 7.49 22.66
CA LYS A 98 7.03 7.53 22.25
C LYS A 98 6.64 8.96 21.91
N ALA A 99 5.58 9.15 21.11
CA ALA A 99 5.10 10.48 20.74
C ALA A 99 4.84 11.38 21.96
N ILE A 100 4.19 10.84 22.99
CA ILE A 100 3.89 11.56 24.25
C ILE A 100 5.17 12.02 24.95
N GLU A 101 6.23 11.23 24.90
CA GLU A 101 7.51 11.59 25.54
C GLU A 101 8.28 12.61 24.72
N GLU A 102 8.20 12.55 23.38
CA GLU A 102 8.73 13.61 22.52
C GLU A 102 8.00 14.93 22.78
N GLU A 103 6.67 14.91 22.92
CA GLU A 103 5.88 16.09 23.30
C GLU A 103 6.29 16.62 24.67
N THR A 104 6.47 15.74 25.66
CA THR A 104 6.95 16.11 27.00
C THR A 104 8.35 16.72 26.94
N LEU A 105 9.24 16.15 26.13
CA LEU A 105 10.59 16.66 25.93
C LEU A 105 10.56 18.06 25.28
N ILE A 106 9.73 18.27 24.26
CA ILE A 106 9.55 19.57 23.60
C ILE A 106 9.03 20.62 24.59
N GLN A 107 8.01 20.28 25.38
CA GLN A 107 7.46 21.16 26.41
C GLN A 107 8.55 21.63 27.39
N ARG A 108 9.32 20.69 27.96
CA ARG A 108 10.40 21.02 28.90
C ARG A 108 11.51 21.85 28.25
N LEU A 109 11.80 21.63 26.97
CA LEU A 109 12.75 22.44 26.19
C LEU A 109 12.25 23.88 26.03
N LEU A 110 10.99 24.06 25.63
CA LEU A 110 10.39 25.38 25.47
C LEU A 110 10.36 26.14 26.80
N GLU A 111 10.12 25.46 27.91
CA GLU A 111 10.23 26.06 29.24
C GLU A 111 11.67 26.45 29.60
N ALA A 112 12.66 25.62 29.25
CA ALA A 112 14.06 25.93 29.47
C ALA A 112 14.51 27.15 28.64
N ASP A 113 14.11 27.20 27.36
CA ASP A 113 14.38 28.33 26.46
C ASP A 113 13.75 29.63 26.96
N LYS A 114 12.49 29.59 27.39
CA LYS A 114 11.79 30.74 27.99
C LYS A 114 12.50 31.30 29.23
N ARG A 115 13.22 30.46 29.97
CA ARG A 115 14.00 30.85 31.15
C ARG A 115 15.42 31.32 30.79
N GLY A 116 15.78 31.33 29.51
CA GLY A 116 17.08 31.72 29.00
C GLY A 116 18.17 30.65 29.15
N PHE A 117 17.80 29.39 29.39
CA PHE A 117 18.79 28.30 29.45
C PHE A 117 19.23 27.91 28.04
N PRO A 118 20.55 27.80 27.78
CA PRO A 118 21.04 27.32 26.50
C PRO A 118 20.75 25.82 26.34
N ILE A 119 19.96 25.46 25.33
CA ILE A 119 19.65 24.06 25.04
C ILE A 119 20.82 23.43 24.27
N ARG A 120 21.63 22.63 24.98
CA ARG A 120 22.74 21.86 24.40
C ARG A 120 22.31 20.42 24.08
N PRO A 121 22.89 19.76 23.06
CA PRO A 121 22.58 18.37 22.73
C PRO A 121 22.73 17.38 23.90
N GLU A 122 23.68 17.63 24.81
CA GLU A 122 23.92 16.80 26.00
C GLU A 122 22.73 16.87 26.97
N PHE A 123 22.17 18.07 27.16
CA PHE A 123 20.97 18.30 27.98
C PHE A 123 19.75 17.61 27.38
N LEU A 124 19.58 17.67 26.05
CA LEU A 124 18.53 16.94 25.35
C LEU A 124 18.62 15.43 25.56
N ARG A 125 19.84 14.89 25.43
CA ARG A 125 20.09 13.47 25.61
C ARG A 125 19.81 13.04 27.05
N SER A 126 20.23 13.82 28.05
CA SER A 126 20.01 13.48 29.46
C SER A 126 18.52 13.48 29.81
N MET A 127 17.75 14.48 29.35
CA MET A 127 16.31 14.53 29.54
C MET A 127 15.58 13.37 28.84
N ALA A 128 15.94 13.05 27.60
CA ALA A 128 15.41 11.90 26.90
C ALA A 128 15.71 10.59 27.65
N GLN A 129 16.92 10.46 28.22
CA GLN A 129 17.31 9.30 29.01
C GLN A 129 16.52 9.19 30.32
N ILE A 130 16.17 10.31 30.96
CA ILE A 130 15.30 10.35 32.14
C ILE A 130 13.91 9.83 31.78
N LEU A 131 13.28 10.36 30.71
CA LEU A 131 11.96 9.91 30.26
C LEU A 131 11.95 8.40 29.93
N LEU A 132 13.03 7.89 29.33
CA LEU A 132 13.18 6.46 29.07
C LEU A 132 13.28 5.63 30.36
N ARG A 133 13.93 6.14 31.41
CA ARG A 133 14.05 5.45 32.69
C ARG A 133 12.74 5.46 33.46
N GLU A 134 12.04 6.59 33.49
CA GLU A 134 10.74 6.75 34.15
C GLU A 134 9.70 5.76 33.58
N ARG A 135 9.78 5.42 32.30
CA ARG A 135 8.91 4.41 31.67
C ARG A 135 9.13 2.98 32.20
N LEU A 136 10.34 2.67 32.69
CA LEU A 136 10.72 1.32 33.12
C LEU A 136 10.48 1.08 34.62
N GLN A 137 10.02 2.09 35.35
CA GLN A 137 9.64 2.02 36.75
C GLN A 137 8.13 1.78 36.90
#